data_AF-A0A975PAI5-F1
#
_entry.id   AF-A0A975PAI5-F1
#
_cell.length_a   1.000
_cell.length_b   1.000
_cell.length_c   1.000
_cell.angle_alpha   90.00
_cell.angle_beta   90.00
_cell.angle_gamma   90.00
#
_symmetry.space_group_name_H-M   'P 1'
#
loop_
_entity.id
_entity.type
_entity.pdbx_description
1 polymer ?
#
loop_
_entity_poly.entity_id
_entity_poly.type
_entity_poly.pdbx_seq_one_letter_code
_entity_poly.pdbx_strand_id
1 'polypeptide(L)' 'MLWPNGAGMTTLLKMLSGEVQPRAGQVLFAGVAAHAQPQAARCQAGLVRTSQIPQPFEGL' A
#
# COMPACT_ATOMS: atom_id res chain seq x y z
N MET A 1 17.75 5.51 -7.18
CA MET A 1 16.72 6.57 -7.17
C MET A 1 15.87 6.39 -8.42
N LEU A 2 14.80 5.58 -8.36
CA LEU A 2 13.97 5.27 -9.54
C LEU A 2 12.85 6.32 -9.77
N TRP A 3 12.49 7.10 -8.75
CA TRP A 3 11.45 8.12 -8.81
C TRP A 3 11.85 9.34 -7.97
N PRO A 4 11.74 10.58 -8.49
CA PRO A 4 11.98 11.79 -7.70
C PRO A 4 10.89 12.03 -6.66
N ASN A 5 11.24 12.69 -5.55
CA ASN A 5 10.29 13.10 -4.53
C ASN A 5 9.19 13.97 -5.15
N GLY A 6 7.93 13.66 -4.87
CA GLY A 6 6.78 14.36 -5.44
C GLY A 6 6.19 13.74 -6.72
N ALA A 7 6.83 12.72 -7.31
CA ALA A 7 6.27 12.00 -8.47
C ALA A 7 5.04 11.10 -8.15
N GLY A 8 4.59 11.09 -6.89
CA GLY A 8 3.44 10.29 -6.47
C GLY A 8 3.75 8.85 -6.05
N MET A 9 5.03 8.48 -5.89
CA MET A 9 5.43 7.11 -5.49
C MET A 9 4.73 6.64 -4.20
N THR A 10 4.69 7.49 -3.18
CA THR A 10 3.99 7.17 -1.92
C THR A 10 2.49 6.96 -2.14
N THR A 11 1.87 7.78 -2.97
CA THR A 11 0.45 7.67 -3.32
C THR A 11 0.17 6.36 -4.05
N LEU A 12 1.03 6.01 -5.02
CA LEU A 12 0.92 4.75 -5.76
C LEU A 12 1.07 3.54 -4.84
N LEU A 13 2.08 3.52 -3.97
CA LEU A 13 2.29 2.43 -3.02
C LEU A 13 1.12 2.27 -2.04
N LYS A 14 0.52 3.38 -1.59
CA LYS A 14 -0.69 3.36 -0.76
C LYS A 14 -1.92 2.84 -1.51
N MET A 15 -2.04 3.15 -2.80
CA MET A 15 -3.11 2.59 -3.63
C MET A 15 -2.92 1.08 -3.84
N LEU A 16 -1.68 0.64 -4.10
CA LEU A 16 -1.34 -0.77 -4.25
C LEU A 16 -1.59 -1.57 -2.97
N SER A 17 -1.29 -0.99 -1.80
CA SER A 17 -1.56 -1.63 -0.49
C SER A 17 -3.03 -1.55 -0.05
N GLY A 18 -3.89 -0.85 -0.79
CA GLY A 18 -5.29 -0.62 -0.44
C GLY A 18 -5.50 0.38 0.72
N GLU A 19 -4.50 1.18 1.07
CA GLU A 19 -4.59 2.29 2.04
C GLU A 19 -5.29 3.52 1.46
N VAL A 20 -5.19 3.72 0.14
CA VAL A 20 -5.84 4.83 -0.57
C VAL A 20 -6.72 4.27 -1.69
N GLN A 21 -7.97 4.71 -1.76
CA GLN A 21 -8.86 4.34 -2.86
C GLN A 21 -8.44 5.07 -4.14
N PRO A 22 -8.26 4.37 -5.27
CA PRO A 22 -8.00 5.02 -6.55
C PRO A 22 -9.22 5.83 -7.00
N ARG A 23 -8.99 6.99 -7.61
CA ARG A 23 -10.08 7.83 -8.14
C ARG A 23 -10.78 7.19 -9.34
N ALA A 24 -10.06 6.37 -10.09
CA ALA A 24 -10.58 5.61 -11.23
C ALA A 24 -9.82 4.28 -11.35
N GLY A 25 -10.47 3.26 -11.91
CA GLY A 25 -9.92 1.91 -11.99
C GLY A 25 -9.90 1.20 -10.64
N GLN A 26 -9.21 0.06 -10.58
CA GLN A 26 -9.12 -0.76 -9.37
C GLN A 26 -7.77 -1.47 -9.27
N VAL A 27 -7.29 -1.64 -8.04
CA VAL A 27 -6.17 -2.52 -7.72
C VAL A 27 -6.75 -3.85 -7.25
N LEU A 28 -6.44 -4.92 -7.98
CA LEU A 28 -6.80 -6.28 -7.60
C LEU A 28 -5.63 -6.96 -6.91
N PHE A 29 -5.89 -7.59 -5.77
CA PHE A 29 -4.98 -8.49 -5.08
C PHE A 29 -5.72 -9.79 -4.77
N ALA A 30 -5.15 -10.93 -5.13
CA ALA A 30 -5.81 -12.25 -5.03
C ALA A 30 -7.22 -12.29 -5.63
N GLY A 31 -7.44 -11.60 -6.76
CA GLY A 31 -8.74 -11.54 -7.45
C GLY A 31 -9.78 -10.61 -6.82
N VAL A 32 -9.44 -9.92 -5.72
CA VAL A 32 -10.35 -9.02 -5.00
C VAL A 32 -9.80 -7.59 -5.01
N ALA A 33 -10.68 -6.60 -5.04
CA ALA A 33 -10.28 -5.20 -4.92
C ALA A 33 -9.58 -4.94 -3.57
N ALA A 34 -8.30 -4.58 -3.59
CA ALA A 34 -7.49 -4.40 -2.38
C ALA A 34 -8.09 -3.32 -1.45
N HIS A 35 -8.53 -2.20 -2.03
CA HIS A 35 -9.17 -1.11 -1.27
C HIS A 35 -10.54 -1.50 -0.67
N ALA A 36 -11.16 -2.58 -1.12
CA ALA A 36 -12.46 -3.07 -0.62
C ALA A 36 -12.34 -4.12 0.50
N GLN A 37 -11.11 -4.45 0.91
CA GLN A 37 -10.84 -5.42 1.97
C GLN A 37 -10.29 -4.71 3.22
N PRO A 38 -10.65 -5.15 4.44
CA PRO A 38 -9.98 -4.69 5.65
C PRO A 38 -8.48 -4.97 5.62
N GLN A 39 -7.67 -4.12 6.25
CA GLN A 39 -6.22 -4.31 6.28
C GLN A 39 -5.79 -5.69 6.82
N ALA A 40 -6.46 -6.18 7.87
CA ALA A 40 -6.20 -7.51 8.42
C ALA A 40 -6.40 -8.63 7.38
N ALA A 41 -7.47 -8.56 6.58
CA ALA A 41 -7.75 -9.54 5.52
C ALA A 41 -6.67 -9.49 4.42
N ARG A 42 -6.21 -8.29 4.06
CA ARG A 42 -5.10 -8.12 3.10
C ARG A 42 -3.81 -8.75 3.60
N CYS A 43 -3.45 -8.51 4.87
CA CYS A 43 -2.26 -9.09 5.48
C CYS A 43 -2.36 -10.63 5.55
N GLN A 44 -3.53 -11.16 5.93
CA GLN A 44 -3.79 -12.61 5.95
C GLN A 44 -3.66 -13.23 4.55
N ALA A 45 -4.04 -12.51 3.50
CA ALA A 45 -3.85 -12.91 2.11
C ALA A 45 -2.40 -12.73 1.60
N GLY A 46 -1.47 -12.29 2.46
CA GLY A 46 -0.04 -12.17 2.14
C GLY A 46 0.41 -10.80 1.63
N LEU A 47 -0.44 -9.76 1.67
CA LEU A 47 -0.04 -8.41 1.28
C LEU A 47 0.74 -7.72 2.40
N VAL A 48 2.03 -7.47 2.16
CA VAL A 48 2.91 -6.74 3.08
C VAL A 48 3.47 -5.51 2.39
N ARG A 49 3.45 -4.37 3.08
CA ARG A 49 4.06 -3.13 2.61
C ARG A 49 5.19 -2.70 3.54
N THR A 50 6.34 -2.39 2.96
CA THR A 50 7.44 -1.71 3.63
C THR A 50 7.43 -0.21 3.28
N SER A 51 7.94 0.61 4.20
CA SER A 51 8.10 2.05 4.00
C SER A 51 9.42 2.34 3.30
N GLN A 52 9.47 3.39 2.47
CA GLN A 52 10.70 3.83 1.80
C GLN A 52 11.81 4.19 2.79
N ILE A 53 11.43 4.79 3.92
CA ILE A 53 12.29 5.06 5.06
C ILE A 53 11.77 4.16 6.19
N PRO A 54 12.56 3.18 6.66
CA PRO A 54 12.19 2.40 7.83
C PRO A 54 11.97 3.33 9.03
N GLN A 55 10.82 3.21 9.68
CA GLN A 55 10.54 3.83 10.97
C GLN A 55 10.65 2.72 12.02
N PRO A 56 11.85 2.47 12.58
CA PRO A 56 11.99 1.54 13.70
C PRO A 56 11.18 2.06 14.88
N PHE A 57 10.62 1.13 15.67
CA PHE A 57 9.98 1.50 16.93
C PHE A 57 11.06 2.03 17.87
N GLU A 58 11.02 3.32 18.19
CA GLU A 58 11.85 3.89 19.25
C GLU A 58 11.20 3.56 20.61
N GLY A 59 11.80 2.65 21.37
CA GLY A 59 11.48 2.42 22.79
C GLY A 59 10.29 1.48 23.09
N LEU A 60 10.39 0.22 22.68
CA LEU A 60 9.79 -0.90 23.42
C LEU A 60 10.78 -1.38 24.49
#